data_AF-A0A954UWA7-F1
#
_entry.id   AF-A0A954UWA7-F1
#
_cell.length_a   1.000
_cell.length_b   1.000
_cell.length_c   1.000
_cell.angle_alpha   90.00
_cell.angle_beta   90.00
_cell.angle_gamma   90.00
#
_symmetry.space_group_name_H-M   'P 1'
#
loop_
_entity.id
_entity.type
_entity.pdbx_description
1 polymer ?
#
loop_
_entity_poly.entity_id
_entity_poly.type
_entity_poly.pdbx_seq_one_letter_code
_entity_poly.pdbx_strand_id
1 'polypeptide(L)'
;MSAVYMNGVYEQVVEEIRIVQEKQPELVCFMQPYSTSRITNLVKNPPSADAPIDFYISLTDSLGFVSYRASIVGWEDKTLMSAERIAAVDLIIAEHQPTEGLVSEPSSDGKIPINLILV
;
A
#
# COMPACT_ATOMS: atom_id res chain seq x y z
N MET A 1 16.22 12.93 4.42
CA MET A 1 15.33 12.49 3.33
C MET A 1 15.23 10.97 3.46
N SER A 2 14.04 10.45 3.69
CA SER A 2 13.80 9.00 3.85
C SER A 2 12.98 8.51 2.67
N ALA A 3 13.27 7.29 2.22
CA ALA A 3 12.51 6.60 1.17
C ALA A 3 12.21 5.17 1.62
N VAL A 4 11.15 4.59 1.07
CA VAL A 4 10.81 3.18 1.23
C VAL A 4 10.99 2.48 -0.10
N TYR A 5 11.54 1.27 -0.06
CA TYR A 5 11.64 0.38 -1.21
C TYR A 5 10.80 -0.87 -0.95
N MET A 6 9.92 -1.23 -1.89
CA MET A 6 9.16 -2.47 -1.87
C MET A 6 9.55 -3.35 -3.05
N ASN A 7 9.82 -4.61 -2.74
CA ASN A 7 10.28 -5.58 -3.71
C ASN A 7 9.14 -6.53 -4.11
N GLY A 8 8.97 -6.75 -5.41
CA GLY A 8 8.08 -7.80 -5.92
C GLY A 8 6.60 -7.46 -5.80
N VAL A 9 6.20 -6.27 -6.25
CA VAL A 9 4.79 -5.92 -6.43
C VAL A 9 4.30 -6.48 -7.76
N TYR A 10 3.06 -6.96 -7.83
CA TYR A 10 2.46 -7.35 -9.11
C TYR A 10 2.16 -6.10 -9.94
N GLU A 11 2.52 -6.10 -11.22
CA GLU A 11 2.35 -4.94 -12.10
C GLU A 11 0.90 -4.46 -12.17
N GLN A 12 -0.04 -5.40 -12.17
CA GLN A 12 -1.48 -5.11 -12.21
C GLN A 12 -1.93 -4.20 -11.07
N VAL A 13 -1.42 -4.39 -9.85
CA VAL A 13 -1.75 -3.54 -8.70
C VAL A 13 -1.31 -2.09 -8.94
N VAL A 14 -0.08 -1.90 -9.44
CA VAL A 14 0.45 -0.56 -9.67
C VAL A 14 -0.28 0.14 -10.82
N GLU A 15 -0.62 -0.60 -11.87
CA GLU A 15 -1.39 -0.08 -13.00
C GLU A 15 -2.83 0.28 -12.63
N GLU A 16 -3.49 -0.51 -11.78
CA GLU A 16 -4.81 -0.18 -11.23
C GLU A 16 -4.80 1.18 -10.50
N ILE A 17 -3.81 1.38 -9.63
CA ILE A 17 -3.61 2.64 -8.90
C ILE A 17 -3.36 3.79 -9.88
N ARG A 18 -2.43 3.61 -10.84
CA ARG A 18 -2.08 4.65 -11.82
C ARG A 18 -3.31 5.08 -12.63
N ILE A 19 -4.08 4.14 -13.15
CA ILE A 19 -5.27 4.42 -13.97
C ILE A 19 -6.33 5.18 -13.17
N VAL A 20 -6.50 4.84 -11.89
CA VAL A 20 -7.48 5.49 -11.03
C VAL A 20 -7.02 6.90 -10.66
N GLN A 21 -5.76 7.08 -10.27
CA GLN A 21 -5.20 8.39 -9.93
C GLN A 21 -5.06 9.32 -11.14
N GLU A 22 -4.92 8.80 -12.36
CA GLU A 22 -5.02 9.61 -13.59
C GLU A 22 -6.41 10.24 -13.77
N LYS A 23 -7.46 9.57 -13.27
CA LYS A 23 -8.85 10.06 -13.34
C LYS A 23 -9.27 10.84 -12.09
N GLN A 24 -8.74 10.44 -10.94
CA GLN A 24 -9.06 10.99 -9.62
C GLN A 24 -7.75 11.17 -8.80
N PRO A 25 -6.97 12.23 -9.05
CA PRO A 25 -5.64 12.40 -8.46
C PRO A 25 -5.61 12.46 -6.92
N GLU A 26 -6.75 12.82 -6.30
CA GLU A 26 -6.89 12.92 -4.85
C GLU A 26 -7.32 11.61 -4.19
N LEU A 27 -7.62 10.57 -4.98
CA LEU A 27 -8.01 9.29 -4.42
C LEU A 27 -6.78 8.57 -3.85
N VAL A 28 -6.83 8.31 -2.55
CA VAL A 28 -5.84 7.50 -1.86
C VAL A 28 -6.10 6.03 -2.14
N CYS A 29 -5.09 5.38 -2.71
CA CYS A 29 -5.04 3.95 -2.96
C CYS A 29 -4.21 3.24 -1.88
N PHE A 30 -4.24 1.91 -1.88
CA PHE A 30 -3.68 1.10 -0.80
C PHE A 30 -2.72 0.03 -1.31
N MET A 31 -1.62 -0.20 -0.60
CA MET A 31 -0.76 -1.36 -0.80
C MET A 31 -0.52 -2.09 0.52
N GLN A 32 -0.54 -3.42 0.48
CA GLN A 32 -0.49 -4.32 1.62
C GLN A 32 0.74 -5.23 1.52
N PRO A 33 1.93 -4.76 1.95
CA PRO A 33 3.08 -5.66 2.01
C PRO A 33 2.78 -6.86 2.90
N TYR A 34 3.11 -8.05 2.41
CA TYR A 34 2.95 -9.33 3.12
C TYR A 34 3.74 -9.44 4.44
N SER A 35 4.59 -8.45 4.76
CA SER A 35 5.39 -8.44 5.99
C SER A 35 4.53 -8.32 7.25
N THR A 36 4.79 -9.22 8.19
CA THR A 36 4.27 -9.17 9.56
C THR A 36 5.11 -8.27 10.47
N SER A 37 6.19 -7.68 9.96
CA SER A 37 6.98 -6.70 10.71
C SER A 37 6.58 -5.29 10.33
N ARG A 38 6.40 -4.41 11.32
CA ARG A 38 6.16 -2.97 11.10
C ARG A 38 7.32 -2.34 10.35
N ILE A 39 7.01 -1.47 9.40
CA ILE A 39 8.01 -0.63 8.76
C ILE A 39 8.38 0.49 9.74
N THR A 40 9.41 0.24 10.57
CA THR A 40 9.79 1.12 11.69
C THR A 40 10.03 2.58 11.30
N ASN A 41 10.46 2.85 10.07
CA ASN A 41 10.62 4.22 9.58
C ASN A 41 9.26 4.94 9.46
N LEU A 42 8.25 4.30 8.88
CA LEU A 42 6.91 4.86 8.75
C LEU A 42 6.23 5.05 10.12
N VAL A 43 6.53 4.18 11.09
CA VAL A 43 6.05 4.35 12.47
C VAL A 43 6.65 5.60 13.13
N LYS A 44 7.95 5.84 12.94
CA LYS A 44 8.66 6.96 13.58
C LYS A 44 8.40 8.29 12.88
N ASN A 45 8.24 8.24 11.56
CA ASN A 45 8.01 9.39 10.70
C ASN A 45 6.79 9.08 9.82
N PRO A 46 5.57 9.19 10.38
CA PRO A 46 4.36 8.90 9.63
C PRO A 46 4.23 9.87 8.46
N PRO A 47 4.09 9.37 7.23
CA PRO A 47 3.87 10.22 6.06
C PRO A 47 2.49 10.89 6.13
N SER A 48 2.37 12.01 5.44
CA SER A 48 1.10 12.70 5.19
C SER A 48 1.08 13.21 3.75
N ALA A 49 -0.08 13.67 3.27
CA ALA A 49 -0.18 14.34 1.97
C ALA A 49 0.72 15.60 1.88
N ASP A 50 0.89 16.33 2.99
CA ASP A 50 1.75 17.52 3.06
C ASP A 50 3.25 17.18 3.19
N ALA A 51 3.57 15.97 3.65
CA ALA A 51 4.93 15.49 3.86
C ALA A 51 5.05 14.02 3.42
N PRO A 52 4.96 13.75 2.10
CA PRO A 52 5.02 12.40 1.59
C PRO A 52 6.42 11.81 1.69
N ILE A 53 6.49 10.48 1.71
CA ILE A 53 7.74 9.72 1.65
C ILE A 53 7.88 9.11 0.25
N ASP A 54 9.06 9.25 -0.36
CA ASP A 54 9.36 8.62 -1.64
C ASP A 54 9.20 7.10 -1.56
N PHE A 55 8.43 6.55 -2.49
CA PHE A 55 8.19 5.13 -2.60
C PHE A 55 8.76 4.58 -3.90
N TYR A 56 9.69 3.62 -3.80
CA TYR A 56 10.28 2.95 -4.94
C TYR A 56 9.83 1.49 -4.97
N ILE A 57 9.40 1.04 -6.14
CA ILE A 57 8.76 -0.27 -6.31
C ILE A 57 9.49 -1.04 -7.41
N SER A 58 9.83 -2.30 -7.16
CA SER A 58 10.16 -3.27 -8.21
C SER A 58 9.01 -4.23 -8.43
N LEU A 59 8.93 -4.73 -9.67
CA LEU A 59 7.95 -5.74 -10.03
C LEU A 59 8.45 -7.16 -9.70
N THR A 60 7.50 -8.09 -9.55
CA THR A 60 7.79 -9.52 -9.34
C THR A 60 8.64 -10.14 -10.45
N ASP A 61 8.54 -9.65 -11.68
CA ASP A 61 9.32 -10.10 -12.84
C ASP A 61 10.64 -9.32 -13.04
N SER A 62 10.87 -8.26 -12.26
CA SER A 62 11.99 -7.31 -12.42
C SER A 62 12.55 -6.84 -11.08
N LEU A 63 12.79 -7.78 -10.16
CA LEU A 63 13.22 -7.51 -8.77
C LEU A 63 14.52 -6.66 -8.64
N GLY A 64 15.36 -6.66 -9.68
CA GLY A 64 16.62 -5.93 -9.71
C GLY A 64 16.51 -4.45 -10.08
N PHE A 65 15.32 -3.97 -10.44
CA PHE A 65 15.11 -2.61 -10.94
C PHE A 65 13.98 -1.89 -10.22
N VAL A 66 14.17 -0.60 -9.97
CA VAL A 66 13.05 0.29 -9.65
C VAL A 66 12.22 0.44 -10.92
N SER A 67 11.04 -0.16 -10.92
CA SER A 67 10.10 -0.15 -12.04
C SER A 67 9.13 1.02 -11.94
N TYR A 68 8.72 1.38 -10.72
CA TYR A 68 7.81 2.50 -10.45
C TYR A 68 8.29 3.37 -9.28
N ARG A 69 7.86 4.64 -9.31
CA ARG A 69 8.00 5.59 -8.21
C ARG A 69 6.62 6.14 -7.86
N ALA A 70 6.33 6.20 -6.57
CA ALA A 70 5.11 6.78 -6.02
C ALA A 70 5.42 7.59 -4.74
N SER A 71 4.38 8.11 -4.10
CA SER A 71 4.48 8.82 -2.84
C SER A 71 3.67 8.08 -1.78
N ILE A 72 4.28 7.74 -0.65
CA ILE A 72 3.50 7.29 0.51
C ILE A 72 2.95 8.54 1.18
N VAL A 73 1.63 8.65 1.25
CA VAL A 73 0.90 9.75 1.88
C VAL A 73 0.29 9.35 3.23
N GLY A 74 0.41 8.08 3.62
CA GLY A 74 -0.02 7.59 4.93
C GLY A 74 0.42 6.15 5.19
N TRP A 75 0.32 5.74 6.45
CA TRP A 75 0.56 4.37 6.88
C TRP A 75 -0.37 4.05 8.05
N GLU A 76 -1.01 2.89 8.01
CA GLU A 76 -1.86 2.38 9.08
C GLU A 76 -1.39 1.00 9.55
N ASP A 77 -1.54 0.74 10.86
CA ASP A 77 -1.36 -0.59 11.43
C ASP A 77 -2.69 -1.35 11.38
N LYS A 78 -2.77 -2.38 10.54
CA LYS A 78 -3.99 -3.17 10.32
C LYS A 78 -4.50 -3.84 11.59
N THR A 79 -3.64 -4.08 12.57
CA THR A 79 -4.04 -4.68 13.86
C THR A 79 -4.75 -3.70 14.79
N LEU A 80 -4.69 -2.40 14.48
CA LEU A 80 -5.30 -1.32 15.26
C LEU A 80 -6.51 -0.69 14.55
N MET A 81 -6.80 -1.09 13.31
CA MET A 81 -7.94 -0.57 12.54
C MET A 81 -9.27 -1.05 13.13
N SER A 82 -10.25 -0.14 13.18
CA SER A 82 -11.62 -0.51 13.51
C SER A 82 -12.27 -1.29 12.35
N ALA A 83 -13.30 -2.08 12.65
CA ALA A 83 -14.07 -2.78 11.63
C ALA A 83 -14.67 -1.82 10.59
N GLU A 84 -15.09 -0.62 11.01
CA GLU A 84 -15.58 0.43 10.12
C GLU A 84 -14.49 0.93 9.16
N ARG A 85 -13.27 1.16 9.67
CA ARG A 85 -12.14 1.57 8.83
C ARG A 85 -11.73 0.49 7.84
N ILE A 86 -11.71 -0.78 8.27
CA ILE A 86 -11.46 -1.93 7.39
C ILE A 86 -12.50 -1.96 6.27
N ALA A 87 -13.80 -1.88 6.60
CA ALA A 87 -14.86 -1.89 5.60
C ALA A 87 -14.75 -0.72 4.61
N ALA A 88 -14.40 0.48 5.08
CA ALA A 88 -14.20 1.64 4.21
C ALA A 88 -13.02 1.45 3.24
N VAL A 89 -11.90 0.87 3.71
CA VAL A 89 -10.74 0.56 2.85
C VAL A 89 -11.08 -0.54 1.85
N ASP A 90 -11.75 -1.60 2.30
CA ASP A 90 -12.14 -2.72 1.44
C ASP A 90 -13.09 -2.30 0.32
N LEU A 91 -13.99 -1.33 0.56
CA LEU A 91 -14.83 -0.77 -0.50
C LEU A 91 -13.99 -0.10 -1.60
N ILE A 92 -12.97 0.68 -1.22
CA ILE A 92 -12.08 1.35 -2.17
C ILE A 92 -11.24 0.31 -2.93
N ILE A 93 -10.66 -0.67 -2.22
CA ILE A 93 -9.87 -1.74 -2.84
C ILE A 93 -10.74 -2.55 -3.82
N ALA A 94 -11.94 -2.97 -3.41
CA ALA A 94 -12.84 -3.76 -4.25
C ALA A 94 -13.25 -3.02 -5.53
N GLU A 95 -13.43 -1.69 -5.45
CA GLU A 95 -13.84 -0.87 -6.59
C GLU A 95 -12.67 -0.53 -7.53
N HIS A 96 -11.49 -0.26 -6.96
CA HIS A 96 -10.39 0.39 -7.69
C HIS A 96 -9.11 -0.43 -7.81
N GLN A 97 -8.92 -1.44 -6.96
CA GLN A 97 -7.71 -2.25 -6.88
C GLN A 97 -8.04 -3.74 -6.66
N PRO A 98 -8.90 -4.36 -7.49
CA PRO A 98 -9.40 -5.70 -7.24
C PRO A 98 -8.30 -6.78 -7.20
N THR A 99 -7.09 -6.50 -7.70
CA THR A 99 -5.96 -7.43 -7.66
C THR A 99 -5.14 -7.38 -6.38
N GLU A 100 -5.31 -6.37 -5.52
CA GLU A 100 -4.56 -6.21 -4.26
C GLU A 100 -5.01 -7.21 -3.18
N GLY A 101 -6.28 -7.63 -3.22
CA GLY A 101 -6.92 -8.40 -2.15
C GLY A 101 -7.40 -7.51 -1.01
N LEU A 102 -8.45 -7.93 -0.30
CA LEU A 102 -9.07 -7.12 0.74
C LEU A 102 -8.26 -7.14 2.04
N VAL A 103 -8.39 -6.10 2.87
CA VAL A 103 -7.81 -6.06 4.22
C VAL A 103 -8.48 -7.10 5.13
N SER A 104 -9.78 -7.33 4.94
CA SER A 104 -10.53 -8.34 5.72
C SER A 104 -10.23 -9.78 5.32
N GLU A 105 -9.53 -10.02 4.20
CA GLU A 105 -9.21 -11.37 3.78
C GLU A 105 -8.15 -12.01 4.69
N PRO A 106 -8.35 -13.27 5.10
CA PRO A 106 -7.35 -13.98 5.86
C PRO A 106 -6.10 -14.20 5.00
N SER A 107 -4.94 -13.83 5.54
CA SER A 107 -3.64 -14.21 4.99
C SER A 107 -3.54 -15.73 4.83
N SER A 108 -2.91 -16.19 3.75
CA SER A 108 -2.71 -17.61 3.45
C SER A 108 -1.95 -18.40 4.54
N ASP A 109 -1.13 -17.72 5.35
CA ASP A 109 -0.39 -18.31 6.47
C ASP A 109 -1.01 -18.05 7.85
N GLY A 110 -2.23 -17.48 7.88
CA GLY A 110 -2.93 -17.10 9.11
C GLY A 110 -2.34 -15.92 9.88
N LYS A 111 -1.30 -15.26 9.36
CA LYS A 111 -0.72 -14.06 9.97
C LYS A 111 -1.23 -12.78 9.32
N ILE A 112 -1.83 -11.93 10.14
CA ILE A 112 -2.28 -10.61 9.71
C ILE A 112 -1.05 -9.79 9.29
N PRO A 113 -0.91 -9.38 8.01
CA PRO A 113 0.13 -8.45 7.61
C PRO A 113 -0.10 -7.15 8.37
N ILE A 114 0.95 -6.50 8.87
CA ILE A 114 0.72 -5.36 9.79
C ILE A 114 0.50 -4.05 9.03
N ASN A 115 1.11 -3.91 7.86
CA ASN A 115 1.24 -2.61 7.21
C ASN A 115 0.14 -2.42 6.16
N LEU A 116 -0.52 -1.26 6.21
CA LEU A 116 -1.30 -0.70 5.12
C LEU A 116 -0.61 0.59 4.69
N ILE A 117 -0.14 0.65 3.45
CA ILE A 117 0.50 1.83 2.85
C ILE A 117 -0.55 2.58 2.06
N LEU A 118 -0.66 3.88 2.29
CA LEU A 118 -1.57 4.78 1.57
C LEU A 118 -0.74 5.52 0.50
N VAL A 119 -1.15 5.40 -0.76
CA VAL A 119 -0.42 5.85 -1.96
C VAL A 119 -1.32 6.74 -2.82
#